data_AF-X1UVK6-F1
#
_entry.id   AF-X1UVK6-F1
#
_cell.length_a   1.000
_cell.length_b   1.000
_cell.length_c   1.000
_cell.angle_alpha   90.00
_cell.angle_beta   90.00
_cell.angle_gamma   90.00
#
_symmetry.space_group_name_H-M   'P 1'
#
loop_
_entity.id
_entity.type
_entity.pdbx_description
1 polymer ?
#
loop_
_entity_poly.entity_id
_entity_poly.type
_entity_poly.pdbx_seq_one_letter_code
_entity_poly.pdbx_strand_id
1 'polypeptide(L)'
;MQKSVVIDHLCRIEGNGGINVAIEDGKVVKVEIDIFEGARFLEALVVGRLYYEVPPILSRICAICSAVHTVASLMAVEDAFDTESSAQTQLLRELLVQGGNIESHALHLFCLALPDFLGYSSPFALAKDYP
;
A
#
# COMPACT_ATOMS: atom_id res chain seq x y z
N MET A 1 -11.55 24.94 -24.54
CA MET A 1 -12.65 23.94 -24.44
C MET A 1 -12.40 23.05 -23.25
N GLN A 2 -13.30 23.01 -22.27
CA GLN A 2 -13.13 22.22 -21.05
C GLN A 2 -13.51 20.76 -21.31
N LYS A 3 -12.61 19.83 -20.97
CA LYS A 3 -12.83 18.38 -21.04
C LYS A 3 -12.53 17.76 -19.68
N SER A 4 -13.27 16.73 -19.32
CA SER A 4 -12.97 15.89 -18.15
C SER A 4 -12.69 14.46 -18.59
N VAL A 5 -11.67 13.84 -18.00
CA VAL A 5 -11.42 12.40 -18.08
C VAL A 5 -11.70 11.82 -16.71
N VAL A 6 -12.65 10.89 -16.64
CA VAL A 6 -13.03 10.23 -15.39
C VAL A 6 -12.70 8.75 -15.52
N ILE A 7 -11.92 8.24 -14.57
CA ILE A 7 -11.66 6.82 -14.40
C ILE A 7 -12.28 6.44 -13.05
N ASP A 8 -13.45 5.82 -13.10
CA ASP A 8 -14.21 5.45 -11.89
C ASP A 8 -13.51 4.37 -11.06
N HIS A 9 -12.64 3.57 -11.66
CA HIS A 9 -11.90 2.54 -10.94
C HIS A 9 -10.48 2.39 -11.50
N LEU A 10 -9.50 2.68 -10.64
CA LEU A 10 -8.09 2.44 -10.91
C LEU A 10 -7.77 0.95 -10.71
N CYS A 11 -7.42 0.28 -11.79
CA CYS A 11 -6.96 -1.10 -11.76
C CYS A 11 -5.46 -1.18 -11.39
N ARG A 12 -5.02 -2.35 -10.90
CA ARG A 12 -3.60 -2.65 -10.58
C ARG A 12 -2.98 -1.67 -9.58
N ILE A 13 -3.73 -1.32 -8.55
CA ILE A 13 -3.24 -0.63 -7.36
C ILE A 13 -3.61 -1.44 -6.10
N GLU A 14 -3.07 -1.04 -4.96
CA GLU A 14 -3.65 -1.41 -3.67
C GLU A 14 -4.80 -0.46 -3.36
N GLY A 15 -5.90 -1.01 -2.84
CA GLY A 15 -7.12 -0.25 -2.57
C GLY A 15 -8.04 -0.05 -3.78
N ASN A 16 -8.97 0.88 -3.64
CA ASN A 16 -10.12 1.15 -4.49
C ASN A 16 -10.26 2.66 -4.58
N GLY A 17 -9.88 3.20 -5.73
CA GLY A 17 -10.00 4.62 -5.99
C GLY A 17 -10.29 4.91 -7.45
N GLY A 18 -10.60 6.16 -7.72
CA GLY A 18 -10.82 6.72 -9.04
C GLY A 18 -9.95 7.95 -9.24
N ILE A 19 -9.91 8.45 -10.47
CA ILE A 19 -9.23 9.70 -10.80
C ILE A 19 -10.08 10.54 -11.75
N ASN A 20 -10.21 11.82 -11.43
CA ASN A 20 -10.86 12.82 -12.28
C ASN A 20 -9.83 13.86 -12.71
N VAL A 21 -9.68 14.04 -14.02
CA VAL A 21 -8.71 14.95 -14.63
C VAL A 21 -9.45 16.00 -15.45
N ALA A 22 -9.35 17.26 -15.03
CA ALA A 22 -9.86 18.40 -15.78
C ALA A 22 -8.80 18.95 -16.72
N ILE A 23 -9.17 19.16 -17.98
CA ILE A 23 -8.30 19.61 -19.06
C ILE A 23 -8.90 20.87 -19.69
N GLU A 24 -8.10 21.94 -19.75
CA GLU A 24 -8.45 23.20 -20.40
C GLU A 24 -7.37 23.56 -21.41
N ASP A 25 -7.79 23.83 -22.65
CA ASP A 25 -6.91 24.21 -23.77
C ASP A 25 -5.68 23.29 -23.93
N GLY A 26 -5.95 21.98 -23.80
CA GLY A 26 -4.95 20.92 -23.95
C GLY A 26 -4.03 20.73 -22.74
N LYS A 27 -4.23 21.47 -21.65
CA LYS A 27 -3.44 21.36 -20.42
C LYS A 27 -4.27 20.80 -19.28
N VAL A 28 -3.68 19.91 -18.49
CA VAL A 28 -4.28 19.46 -17.22
C VAL A 28 -4.27 20.64 -16.24
N VAL A 29 -5.44 21.01 -15.74
CA VAL A 29 -5.61 22.11 -14.77
C VAL A 29 -5.99 21.61 -13.37
N LYS A 30 -6.54 20.39 -13.27
CA LYS A 30 -6.91 19.78 -12.00
C LYS A 30 -6.84 18.26 -12.10
N VAL A 31 -6.37 17.63 -11.03
CA VAL A 31 -6.40 16.18 -10.83
C VAL A 31 -6.95 15.93 -9.43
N GLU A 32 -7.98 15.10 -9.34
CA GLU A 32 -8.58 14.65 -8.09
C GLU A 32 -8.50 13.13 -8.04
N ILE A 33 -8.09 12.61 -6.89
CA ILE A 33 -8.10 11.17 -6.61
C ILE A 33 -9.24 10.92 -5.64
N ASP A 34 -10.16 10.07 -6.05
CA ASP A 34 -11.26 9.62 -5.22
C ASP A 34 -10.83 8.34 -4.51
N ILE A 35 -10.96 8.31 -3.19
CA ILE A 35 -10.70 7.11 -2.38
C ILE A 35 -12.04 6.53 -1.97
N PHE A 36 -12.35 5.35 -2.48
CA PHE A 36 -13.62 4.65 -2.20
C PHE A 36 -13.51 3.68 -1.02
N GLU A 37 -12.29 3.40 -0.53
CA GLU A 37 -12.11 2.72 0.75
C GLU A 37 -12.93 3.41 1.85
N GLY A 38 -13.91 2.69 2.40
CA GLY A 38 -14.59 3.12 3.61
C GLY A 38 -13.62 3.21 4.79
N ALA A 39 -13.92 4.09 5.74
CA ALA A 39 -13.18 4.15 7.00
C ALA A 39 -13.28 2.79 7.72
N ARG A 40 -12.14 2.11 7.89
CA ARG A 40 -12.07 0.81 8.58
C ARG A 40 -11.95 0.92 10.10
N PHE A 41 -11.79 2.15 10.61
CA PHE A 41 -11.74 2.49 12.03
C PHE A 41 -10.73 1.67 12.85
N LEU A 42 -9.63 1.23 12.23
CA LEU A 42 -8.58 0.44 12.91
C LEU A 42 -7.96 1.19 14.09
N GLU A 43 -7.86 2.52 14.00
CA GLU A 43 -7.37 3.38 15.08
C GLU A 43 -8.34 3.37 16.28
N ALA A 44 -9.64 3.49 16.04
CA ALA A 44 -10.65 3.40 17.09
C ALA A 44 -10.72 1.98 17.68
N LEU A 45 -10.52 0.95 16.85
CA LEU A 45 -10.57 -0.46 17.24
C LEU A 45 -9.50 -0.84 18.28
N VAL A 46 -8.33 -0.20 18.22
CA VAL A 46 -7.22 -0.47 19.16
C VAL A 46 -7.34 0.29 20.48
N VAL A 47 -8.27 1.25 20.60
CA VAL A 47 -8.53 1.95 21.86
C VAL A 47 -9.02 0.96 22.93
N GLY A 48 -8.37 0.96 24.10
CA GLY A 48 -8.70 0.09 25.22
C GLY A 48 -8.25 -1.37 25.06
N ARG A 49 -7.53 -1.70 23.98
CA ARG A 49 -6.91 -3.02 23.80
C ARG A 49 -5.62 -3.14 24.61
N LEU A 50 -5.24 -4.37 24.89
CA LEU A 50 -3.93 -4.65 25.47
C LEU A 50 -2.85 -4.44 24.42
N TYR A 51 -1.69 -3.94 24.84
CA TYR A 51 -0.61 -3.53 23.94
C TYR A 51 -0.18 -4.62 22.95
N TYR A 52 -0.21 -5.89 23.35
CA TYR A 52 0.19 -7.01 22.50
C TYR A 52 -0.87 -7.40 21.46
N GLU A 53 -2.11 -6.93 21.59
CA GLU A 53 -3.17 -7.10 20.60
C GLU A 53 -3.03 -6.09 19.45
N VAL A 54 -2.34 -4.97 19.67
CA VAL A 54 -2.24 -3.88 18.70
C VAL A 54 -1.50 -4.28 17.42
N PRO A 55 -0.29 -4.89 17.46
CA PRO A 55 0.43 -5.25 16.24
C PRO A 55 -0.31 -6.20 15.29
N PRO A 56 -0.92 -7.32 15.75
CA PRO A 56 -1.68 -8.16 14.86
C PRO A 56 -2.94 -7.46 14.32
N ILE A 57 -3.56 -6.52 15.05
CA ILE A 57 -4.70 -5.76 14.50
C ILE A 57 -4.23 -4.80 13.40
N LEU A 58 -3.21 -3.98 13.68
CA LEU A 58 -2.76 -2.93 12.75
C LEU A 58 -2.03 -3.48 11.53
N SER A 59 -1.48 -4.70 11.58
CA SER A 59 -0.92 -5.34 10.40
C SER A 59 -1.97 -5.65 9.31
N ARG A 60 -3.27 -5.48 9.61
CA ARG A 60 -4.38 -5.63 8.65
C ARG A 60 -4.78 -4.29 8.01
N ILE A 61 -4.04 -3.21 8.26
CA ILE A 61 -4.20 -1.95 7.50
C ILE A 61 -3.95 -2.19 6.01
N CYS A 62 -2.95 -2.98 5.64
CA CYS A 62 -2.68 -3.30 4.24
C CYS A 62 -2.03 -4.68 4.15
N ALA A 63 -2.44 -5.46 3.14
CA ALA A 63 -1.89 -6.80 2.94
C ALA A 63 -0.46 -6.78 2.39
N ILE A 64 -0.15 -5.83 1.48
CA ILE A 64 1.17 -5.70 0.84
C ILE A 64 2.22 -5.25 1.85
N CYS A 65 1.95 -4.19 2.63
CA CYS A 65 2.90 -3.66 3.61
C CYS A 65 2.63 -4.12 5.06
N SER A 66 2.02 -5.30 5.23
CA SER A 66 1.67 -5.86 6.55
C SER A 66 2.87 -6.01 7.51
N ALA A 67 4.05 -6.36 6.98
CA ALA A 67 5.30 -6.44 7.73
C ALA A 67 5.68 -5.10 8.37
N VAL A 68 5.57 -4.00 7.60
CA VAL A 68 5.91 -2.65 8.07
C VAL A 68 4.95 -2.20 9.16
N HIS A 69 3.65 -2.42 9.00
CA HIS A 69 2.67 -2.12 10.04
C HIS A 69 2.92 -2.92 11.33
N THR A 70 3.34 -4.18 11.22
CA THR A 70 3.71 -5.02 12.38
C THR A 70 4.91 -4.44 13.11
N VAL A 71 5.99 -4.10 12.39
CA VAL A 71 7.22 -3.57 13.02
C VAL A 71 6.98 -2.18 13.60
N ALA A 72 6.29 -1.30 12.88
CA ALA A 72 5.99 0.06 13.36
C ALA A 72 5.13 0.05 14.64
N SER A 73 4.12 -0.82 14.71
CA SER A 73 3.29 -0.95 15.91
C SER A 73 4.05 -1.56 17.10
N LEU A 74 4.96 -2.51 16.86
CA LEU A 74 5.84 -3.03 17.91
C LEU A 74 6.78 -1.94 18.44
N MET A 75 7.39 -1.14 17.56
CA MET A 75 8.25 -0.03 17.95
C MET A 75 7.49 1.02 18.78
N ALA A 76 6.24 1.33 18.41
CA ALA A 76 5.40 2.25 19.18
C ALA A 76 5.05 1.71 20.58
N VAL A 77 4.83 0.40 20.71
CA VAL A 77 4.64 -0.24 22.01
C VAL A 77 5.92 -0.18 22.84
N GLU A 78 7.06 -0.52 22.26
CA GLU A 78 8.37 -0.48 22.93
C GLU A 78 8.72 0.92 23.44
N ASP A 79 8.48 1.96 22.62
CA ASP A 79 8.64 3.36 22.98
C ASP A 79 7.74 3.75 24.17
N ALA A 80 6.47 3.33 24.17
CA ALA A 80 5.55 3.59 25.27
C ALA A 80 5.94 2.93 26.60
N PHE A 81 6.74 1.85 26.55
CA PHE A 81 7.23 1.12 27.72
C PHE A 81 8.71 1.40 28.04
N ASP A 82 9.36 2.34 27.34
CA ASP A 82 10.80 2.63 27.48
C ASP A 82 11.67 1.36 27.43
N THR A 83 11.34 0.47 26.48
CA THR A 83 11.97 -0.85 26.35
C THR A 83 12.77 -0.95 25.06
N GLU A 84 14.03 -1.38 25.16
CA GLU A 84 14.88 -1.62 24.00
C GLU A 84 14.82 -3.08 23.53
N SER A 85 14.70 -3.26 22.22
CA SER A 85 14.77 -4.59 21.60
C SER A 85 16.22 -5.06 21.44
N SER A 86 16.46 -6.36 21.59
CA SER A 86 17.80 -6.93 21.42
C SER A 86 18.35 -6.71 20.01
N ALA A 87 19.68 -6.69 19.85
CA ALA A 87 20.33 -6.60 18.54
C ALA A 87 19.84 -7.70 17.56
N GLN A 88 19.61 -8.92 18.07
CA GLN A 88 19.03 -10.00 17.27
C GLN A 88 17.62 -9.67 16.79
N THR A 89 16.77 -9.11 17.66
CA THR A 89 15.41 -8.71 17.31
C THR A 89 15.40 -7.62 16.25
N GLN A 90 16.28 -6.62 16.36
CA GLN A 90 16.42 -5.55 15.37
C GLN A 90 16.84 -6.11 14.00
N LEU A 91 17.83 -7.00 13.95
CA LEU A 91 18.26 -7.67 12.71
C LEU A 91 17.13 -8.50 12.08
N LEU A 92 16.35 -9.22 12.89
CA LEU A 92 15.20 -9.98 12.38
C LEU A 92 14.10 -9.07 11.80
N ARG A 93 13.85 -7.93 12.45
CA ARG A 93 12.89 -6.92 11.94
C ARG A 93 13.36 -6.29 10.65
N GLU A 94 14.65 -5.96 10.56
CA GLU A 94 15.24 -5.44 9.35
C GLU A 94 15.13 -6.46 8.21
N LEU A 95 15.51 -7.71 8.45
CA LEU A 95 15.36 -8.78 7.47
C LEU A 95 13.91 -8.93 6.98
N LEU A 96 12.94 -8.88 7.90
CA LEU A 96 11.52 -8.95 7.57
C LEU A 96 11.07 -7.76 6.70
N VAL A 97 11.44 -6.53 7.06
CA VAL A 97 11.07 -5.32 6.31
C VAL A 97 11.74 -5.29 4.95
N GLN A 98 13.03 -5.66 4.86
CA GLN A 98 13.73 -5.72 3.57
C GLN A 98 13.15 -6.80 2.66
N GLY A 99 12.78 -7.96 3.21
CA GLY A 99 12.05 -9.00 2.47
C GLY A 99 10.72 -8.48 1.92
N GLY A 100 9.94 -7.79 2.76
CA GLY A 100 8.69 -7.14 2.33
C GLY A 100 8.90 -6.07 1.26
N ASN A 101 9.98 -5.28 1.34
CA ASN A 101 10.31 -4.30 0.31
C ASN A 101 10.61 -4.98 -1.03
N ILE A 102 11.44 -6.02 -1.04
CA ILE A 102 11.77 -6.77 -2.26
C ILE A 102 10.50 -7.36 -2.89
N GLU A 103 9.66 -8.00 -2.08
CA GLU A 103 8.38 -8.58 -2.52
C GLU A 103 7.45 -7.50 -3.11
N SER A 104 7.22 -6.41 -2.37
CA SER A 104 6.33 -5.33 -2.80
C SER A 104 6.83 -4.64 -4.07
N HIS A 105 8.14 -4.43 -4.21
CA HIS A 105 8.72 -3.83 -5.42
C HIS A 105 8.65 -4.77 -6.62
N ALA A 106 8.86 -6.07 -6.41
CA ALA A 106 8.68 -7.07 -7.46
C ALA A 106 7.21 -7.12 -7.91
N LEU A 107 6.26 -7.17 -6.97
CA LEU A 107 4.82 -7.12 -7.26
C LEU A 107 4.47 -5.86 -8.06
N HIS A 108 4.89 -4.68 -7.58
CA HIS A 108 4.63 -3.41 -8.24
C HIS A 108 5.22 -3.37 -9.66
N LEU A 109 6.49 -3.72 -9.81
CA LEU A 109 7.15 -3.69 -11.11
C LEU A 109 6.49 -4.69 -12.08
N PHE A 110 6.46 -5.97 -11.74
CA PHE A 110 6.12 -7.02 -12.70
C PHE A 110 4.61 -7.17 -12.91
N CYS A 111 3.80 -7.00 -11.86
CA CYS A 111 2.37 -7.24 -11.95
C CYS A 111 1.54 -5.98 -12.17
N LEU A 112 2.00 -4.83 -11.67
CA LEU A 112 1.23 -3.59 -11.71
C LEU A 112 1.68 -2.70 -12.87
N ALA A 113 2.94 -2.27 -12.89
CA ALA A 113 3.44 -1.24 -13.78
C ALA A 113 3.90 -1.76 -15.15
N LEU A 114 4.71 -2.82 -15.20
CA LEU A 114 5.33 -3.30 -16.44
C LEU A 114 4.34 -3.65 -17.56
N PRO A 115 3.15 -4.22 -17.31
CA PRO A 115 2.18 -4.46 -18.38
C PRO A 115 1.79 -3.17 -19.13
N ASP A 116 1.71 -2.01 -18.46
CA ASP A 116 1.42 -0.74 -19.14
C ASP A 116 2.56 -0.30 -20.05
N PHE A 117 3.80 -0.39 -19.57
CA PHE A 117 4.97 0.00 -20.34
C PHE A 117 5.18 -0.85 -21.59
N LEU A 118 4.70 -2.10 -21.57
CA LEU A 118 4.79 -3.03 -22.70
C LEU A 118 3.49 -3.13 -23.51
N GLY A 119 2.46 -2.37 -23.17
CA GLY A 119 1.19 -2.32 -23.93
C GLY A 119 0.25 -3.50 -23.71
N TYR A 120 0.39 -4.23 -22.59
CA TYR A 120 -0.47 -5.33 -22.20
C TYR A 120 -1.61 -4.88 -21.30
N SER A 121 -2.80 -5.45 -21.50
CA SER A 121 -4.00 -5.14 -20.69
C SER A 121 -4.00 -5.74 -19.29
N SER A 122 -3.12 -6.72 -19.02
CA SER A 122 -3.01 -7.39 -17.72
C SER A 122 -1.66 -8.09 -17.58
N PRO A 123 -1.20 -8.37 -16.35
CA PRO A 123 0.00 -9.19 -16.14
C PRO A 123 -0.14 -10.61 -16.69
N PHE A 124 -1.36 -11.16 -16.77
CA PHE A 124 -1.59 -12.48 -17.38
C PHE A 124 -1.42 -12.48 -18.90
N ALA A 125 -1.74 -11.36 -19.56
CA ALA A 125 -1.48 -11.21 -20.98
C ALA A 125 0.03 -11.12 -21.24
N LEU A 126 0.75 -10.35 -20.41
CA LEU A 126 2.22 -10.25 -20.45
C LEU A 126 2.89 -11.62 -20.26
N ALA A 127 2.45 -12.38 -19.26
CA ALA A 127 3.04 -13.68 -18.91
C ALA A 127 2.92 -14.76 -20.00
N LYS A 128 2.01 -14.60 -20.97
CA LYS A 128 1.91 -15.53 -22.11
C LYS A 128 3.10 -15.40 -23.07
N ASP A 129 3.63 -14.20 -23.20
CA ASP A 129 4.76 -13.90 -24.08
C ASP A 129 6.10 -13.92 -23.32
N TYR A 130 6.07 -13.66 -22.01
CA TYR A 130 7.22 -13.64 -21.10
C TYR A 130 6.94 -14.47 -19.83
N PRO A 131 7.07 -15.81 -19.88
CA PRO A 131 6.76 -16.70 -18.76
C PRO A 131 7.77 -16.64 -17.61
#